data_AF-A0A4P8XG42-F1
#
_entry.id   AF-A0A4P8XG42-F1
#
_cell.length_a   1.000
_cell.length_b   1.000
_cell.length_c   1.000
_cell.angle_alpha   90.00
_cell.angle_beta   90.00
_cell.angle_gamma   90.00
#
_symmetry.space_group_name_H-M   'P 1'
#
loop_
_entity.id
_entity.type
_entity.pdbx_description
1 polymer ?
#
loop_
_entity_poly.entity_id
_entity_poly.type
_entity_poly.pdbx_seq_one_letter_code
_entity_poly.pdbx_strand_id
1 'polypeptide(L)'
;MIMPKFMEKLLEGVEVEWETLEDAAELYGGLSGKKKEDFSYGNALYISYKNIFDNIEINFDKLEAVKVSDSENQHEVKYGDILFTGSSETAEEAGMSSSVTTKFKKIKFI
;
A
#
# COMPACT_ATOMS: atom_id res chain seq x y z
N MET A 1 20.02 4.70 -17.60
CA MET A 1 18.72 5.23 -17.18
C MET A 1 18.28 6.25 -18.23
N ILE A 2 17.13 6.07 -18.87
CA ILE A 2 16.62 7.07 -19.83
C ILE A 2 15.79 8.05 -19.01
N MET A 3 16.34 9.23 -18.76
CA MET A 3 15.60 10.30 -18.08
C MET A 3 14.58 10.85 -19.10
N PRO A 4 13.28 10.90 -18.78
CA PRO A 4 12.32 11.51 -19.69
C PRO A 4 12.70 12.97 -19.90
N LYS A 5 12.68 13.46 -21.15
CA LYS A 5 12.99 14.87 -21.51
C LYS A 5 12.25 15.91 -20.63
N PHE A 6 11.12 15.53 -20.04
CA PHE A 6 10.35 16.38 -19.14
C PHE A 6 11.01 16.59 -17.78
N MET A 7 11.64 15.56 -17.20
CA MET A 7 12.31 15.68 -15.89
C MET A 7 13.55 16.58 -15.97
N GLU A 8 14.30 16.53 -17.07
CA GLU A 8 15.43 17.44 -17.31
C GLU A 8 14.99 18.91 -17.27
N LYS A 9 13.84 19.23 -17.84
CA LYS A 9 13.28 20.59 -17.83
C LYS A 9 12.81 21.01 -16.43
N LEU A 10 12.19 20.11 -15.68
CA LEU A 10 11.72 20.41 -14.32
C LEU A 10 12.87 20.68 -13.34
N LEU A 11 14.01 20.02 -13.56
CA LEU A 11 15.17 20.08 -12.69
C LEU A 11 16.28 21.01 -13.22
N GLU A 12 16.00 21.82 -14.23
CA GLU A 12 16.99 22.69 -14.85
C GLU A 12 17.60 23.68 -13.84
N GLY A 13 18.92 23.61 -13.64
CA GLY A 13 19.64 24.46 -12.70
C GLY A 13 19.49 24.09 -11.22
N VAL A 14 18.82 22.97 -10.92
CA VAL A 14 18.65 22.45 -9.56
C VAL A 14 19.56 21.24 -9.37
N GLU A 15 20.41 21.29 -8.34
CA GLU A 15 21.18 20.11 -7.90
C GLU A 15 20.25 19.12 -7.20
N VAL A 16 20.25 17.87 -7.64
CA VAL A 16 19.46 16.78 -7.05
C VAL A 16 20.32 15.56 -6.78
N GLU A 17 19.99 14.86 -5.70
CA GLU A 17 20.52 13.54 -5.38
C GLU A 17 19.50 12.48 -5.78
N TRP A 18 19.96 11.44 -6.46
CA TRP A 18 19.13 10.30 -6.86
C TRP A 18 19.29 9.18 -5.87
N GLU A 19 18.27 8.96 -5.05
CA GLU A 19 18.21 7.86 -4.10
C GLU A 19 17.42 6.68 -4.66
N THR A 20 17.74 5.48 -4.19
CA THR A 20 16.92 4.30 -4.47
C THR A 20 15.66 4.32 -3.61
N LEU A 21 14.61 3.60 -4.02
CA LEU A 21 13.39 3.49 -3.20
C LEU A 21 13.65 2.74 -1.89
N GLU A 22 14.61 1.81 -1.87
CA GLU A 22 14.97 1.07 -0.64
C GLU A 22 15.70 1.96 0.38
N ASP A 23 16.45 2.96 -0.06
CA ASP A 23 17.07 3.95 0.82
C ASP A 23 16.05 4.96 1.36
N ALA A 24 14.99 5.24 0.60
CA ALA A 24 13.96 6.20 0.95
C ALA A 24 12.78 5.61 1.77
N ALA A 25 12.50 4.31 1.65
CA ALA A 25 11.32 3.69 2.25
C ALA A 25 11.50 2.18 2.54
N GLU A 26 10.78 1.69 3.56
CA GLU A 26 10.58 0.25 3.76
C GLU A 26 9.42 -0.23 2.88
N LEU A 27 9.71 -1.16 1.97
CA LEU A 27 8.71 -1.74 1.07
C LEU A 27 8.34 -3.15 1.53
N TYR A 28 7.04 -3.43 1.57
CA TYR A 28 6.52 -4.75 1.87
C TYR A 28 5.31 -5.08 0.99
N GLY A 29 5.09 -6.38 0.78
CA GLY A 29 3.94 -6.88 0.01
C GLY A 29 2.66 -6.92 0.82
N GLY A 30 1.54 -7.12 0.13
CA GLY A 30 0.26 -7.41 0.78
C GLY A 30 0.24 -8.79 1.46
N LEU A 31 -0.96 -9.19 1.89
CA LEU A 31 -1.16 -10.44 2.61
C LEU A 31 -0.57 -11.67 1.90
N SER A 32 0.17 -12.47 2.65
CA SER A 32 0.80 -13.70 2.15
C SER A 32 0.16 -14.95 2.75
N GLY A 33 0.13 -16.06 2.00
CA GLY A 33 -0.31 -17.36 2.51
C GLY A 33 -1.81 -17.52 2.80
N LYS A 34 -2.66 -16.59 2.33
CA LYS A 34 -4.11 -16.62 2.58
C LYS A 34 -4.87 -17.51 1.60
N LYS A 35 -5.94 -18.13 2.09
CA LYS A 35 -6.95 -18.83 1.29
C LYS A 35 -8.30 -18.16 1.44
N LYS A 36 -9.24 -18.53 0.55
CA LYS A 36 -10.58 -17.93 0.52
C LYS A 36 -11.31 -18.02 1.87
N GLU A 37 -11.10 -19.11 2.59
CA GLU A 37 -11.77 -19.37 3.87
C GLU A 37 -11.33 -18.38 4.97
N ASP A 38 -10.10 -17.84 4.88
CA ASP A 38 -9.53 -16.92 5.86
C ASP A 38 -10.22 -15.54 5.86
N PHE A 39 -11.00 -15.22 4.83
CA PHE A 39 -11.72 -13.95 4.67
C PHE A 39 -13.19 -14.01 5.14
N SER A 40 -13.65 -15.17 5.61
CA SER A 40 -15.04 -15.35 6.06
C SER A 40 -15.28 -14.87 7.50
N TYR A 41 -14.26 -14.98 8.34
CA TYR A 41 -14.23 -14.53 9.73
C TYR A 41 -12.77 -14.30 10.14
N GLY A 42 -12.50 -13.27 10.94
CA GLY A 42 -11.13 -12.84 11.21
C GLY A 42 -10.91 -12.21 12.57
N ASN A 43 -9.66 -12.26 13.02
CA ASN A 43 -9.14 -11.60 14.22
C ASN A 43 -8.35 -10.31 13.89
N ALA A 44 -8.22 -9.97 12.62
CA ALA A 44 -7.62 -8.74 12.12
C ALA A 44 -8.50 -8.15 11.01
N LEU A 45 -8.22 -6.90 10.65
CA LEU A 45 -8.82 -6.23 9.50
C LEU A 45 -7.77 -6.08 8.41
N TYR A 46 -8.19 -6.21 7.16
CA TYR A 46 -7.31 -5.96 6.01
C TYR A 46 -7.86 -4.90 5.07
N ILE A 47 -6.94 -4.30 4.33
CA ILE A 47 -7.23 -3.32 3.29
C ILE A 47 -7.37 -4.07 1.96
N SER A 48 -8.59 -4.05 1.39
CA SER A 48 -8.83 -4.69 0.10
C SER A 48 -8.29 -3.86 -1.07
N TYR A 49 -8.07 -4.54 -2.20
CA TYR A 49 -7.70 -3.88 -3.46
C TYR A 49 -8.63 -2.69 -3.79
N LYS A 50 -9.95 -2.89 -3.66
CA LYS A 50 -10.94 -1.86 -3.97
C LYS A 50 -10.84 -0.66 -3.04
N ASN A 51 -10.47 -0.88 -1.77
CA ASN A 51 -10.26 0.22 -0.84
C ASN A 51 -9.13 1.14 -1.33
N ILE A 52 -8.01 0.57 -1.79
CA ILE A 52 -6.88 1.33 -2.36
C ILE A 52 -7.27 1.97 -3.70
N PHE A 53 -7.94 1.21 -4.57
CA PHE A 53 -8.27 1.65 -5.92
C PHE A 53 -9.30 2.79 -5.95
N ASP A 54 -10.34 2.73 -5.10
CA ASP A 54 -11.46 3.66 -5.14
C ASP A 54 -11.25 4.94 -4.29
N ASN A 55 -10.22 4.98 -3.42
CA ASN A 55 -10.08 6.05 -2.42
C ASN A 55 -8.65 6.58 -2.36
N ILE A 56 -8.50 7.91 -2.32
CA ILE A 56 -7.20 8.58 -2.12
C ILE A 56 -6.62 8.38 -0.71
N GLU A 57 -7.48 8.05 0.25
CA GLU A 57 -7.14 7.68 1.62
C GLU A 57 -7.90 6.42 2.03
N ILE A 58 -7.31 5.63 2.93
CA ILE A 58 -7.92 4.37 3.37
C ILE A 58 -9.26 4.63 4.05
N ASN A 59 -10.30 3.99 3.54
CA ASN A 59 -11.62 4.04 4.13
C ASN A 59 -11.74 2.95 5.21
N PHE A 60 -11.54 3.34 6.47
CA PHE A 60 -11.58 2.43 7.62
C PHE A 60 -12.96 1.82 7.88
N ASP A 61 -14.04 2.42 7.39
CA ASP A 61 -15.40 1.88 7.52
C ASP A 61 -15.69 0.75 6.52
N LYS A 62 -14.83 0.57 5.51
CA LYS A 62 -14.94 -0.45 4.46
C LYS A 62 -13.84 -1.51 4.55
N LEU A 63 -13.34 -1.77 5.75
CA LEU A 63 -12.37 -2.83 5.97
C LEU A 63 -13.07 -4.16 6.18
N GLU A 64 -12.42 -5.21 5.70
CA GLU A 64 -12.92 -6.57 5.75
C GLU A 64 -12.11 -7.38 6.76
N ALA A 65 -12.72 -8.43 7.32
CA ALA A 65 -12.06 -9.26 8.32
C ALA A 65 -11.19 -10.32 7.65
N VAL A 66 -10.03 -10.60 8.25
CA VAL A 66 -9.17 -11.72 7.85
C VAL A 66 -8.62 -12.43 9.08
N LYS A 67 -8.51 -13.75 8.97
CA LYS A 67 -7.87 -14.58 9.99
C LYS A 67 -6.36 -14.53 9.82
N VAL A 68 -5.64 -14.26 10.91
CA VAL A 68 -4.18 -14.33 11.02
C VAL A 68 -3.83 -15.27 12.16
N SER A 69 -3.16 -16.38 11.86
CA SER A 69 -2.63 -17.28 12.87
C SER A 69 -1.32 -16.75 13.47
N ASP A 70 -0.96 -17.25 14.65
CA ASP A 70 0.27 -16.83 15.35
C ASP A 70 1.56 -17.20 14.60
N SER A 71 1.48 -18.16 13.66
CA SER A 71 2.60 -18.56 12.80
C SER A 71 2.76 -17.69 11.56
N GLU A 72 1.79 -16.83 11.26
CA GLU A 72 1.86 -15.95 10.10
C GLU A 72 2.56 -14.63 10.44
N ASN A 73 3.46 -14.22 9.56
CA ASN A 73 4.06 -12.91 9.60
C ASN A 73 3.39 -12.02 8.55
N GLN A 74 2.53 -11.11 8.99
CA GLN A 74 1.88 -10.10 8.16
C GLN A 74 2.35 -8.72 8.62
N HIS A 75 2.48 -7.79 7.68
CA HIS A 75 2.90 -6.42 7.99
C HIS A 75 1.73 -5.63 8.57
N GLU A 76 1.98 -4.86 9.62
CA GLU A 76 0.97 -3.95 10.17
C GLU A 76 1.06 -2.61 9.47
N VAL A 77 -0.08 -2.15 8.96
CA VAL A 77 -0.23 -0.85 8.31
C VAL A 77 -0.29 0.26 9.37
N LYS A 78 0.47 1.33 9.15
CA LYS A 78 0.67 2.44 10.08
C LYS A 78 0.26 3.76 9.45
N TYR A 79 -0.02 4.72 10.32
CA TYR A 79 -0.18 6.11 9.89
C TYR A 79 1.06 6.58 9.12
N GLY A 80 0.84 7.18 7.95
CA GLY A 80 1.89 7.66 7.06
C GLY A 80 2.25 6.68 5.94
N ASP A 81 1.78 5.43 6.00
CA ASP A 81 2.02 4.48 4.91
C ASP A 81 1.25 4.88 3.65
N ILE A 82 1.84 4.55 2.50
CA ILE A 82 1.24 4.74 1.17
C ILE A 82 1.13 3.35 0.54
N LEU A 83 -0.09 2.93 0.23
CA LEU A 83 -0.38 1.63 -0.35
C LEU A 83 -0.61 1.77 -1.84
N PHE A 84 -0.16 0.78 -2.62
CA PHE A 84 -0.28 0.76 -4.08
C PHE A 84 -1.02 -0.48 -4.55
N THR A 85 -1.80 -0.36 -5.63
CA THR A 85 -2.33 -1.53 -6.34
C THR A 85 -1.20 -2.23 -7.08
N GLY A 86 -0.95 -3.50 -6.74
CA GLY A 86 0.11 -4.31 -7.36
C GLY A 86 -0.21 -4.87 -8.74
N SER A 87 -1.46 -4.77 -9.19
CA SER A 87 -1.93 -5.29 -10.48
C SER A 87 -3.20 -4.57 -10.92
N SER A 88 -3.46 -4.46 -12.22
CA SER A 88 -4.71 -3.95 -12.77
C SER A 88 -5.07 -4.68 -14.08
N GLU A 89 -6.29 -4.47 -14.56
CA GLU A 89 -6.71 -4.94 -15.88
C GLU A 89 -6.16 -4.05 -17.00
N THR A 90 -6.02 -2.73 -16.75
CA THR A 90 -5.53 -1.76 -17.73
C THR A 90 -4.27 -1.04 -17.24
N ALA A 91 -3.39 -0.62 -18.16
CA ALA A 91 -2.15 0.06 -17.81
C ALA A 91 -2.37 1.39 -17.07
N GLU A 92 -3.48 2.09 -17.38
CA GLU A 92 -3.85 3.37 -16.76
C GLU A 92 -4.27 3.21 -15.29
N GLU A 93 -4.72 2.01 -14.92
CA GLU A 93 -5.19 1.67 -13.56
C GLU A 93 -4.10 1.02 -12.69
N ALA A 94 -2.90 0.80 -13.24
CA ALA A 94 -1.80 0.21 -12.51
C ALA A 94 -1.16 1.24 -11.56
N GLY A 95 -0.79 0.80 -10.35
CA GLY A 95 -0.08 1.65 -9.40
C GLY A 95 -0.94 2.78 -8.81
N MET A 96 -2.27 2.60 -8.76
CA MET A 96 -3.14 3.47 -7.98
C MET A 96 -2.71 3.45 -6.51
N SER A 97 -2.77 4.60 -5.84
CA SER A 97 -2.25 4.75 -4.49
C SER A 97 -3.28 5.32 -3.53
N SER A 98 -3.16 4.91 -2.26
CA SER A 98 -4.01 5.38 -1.17
C SER A 98 -3.20 5.56 0.10
N SER A 99 -3.40 6.68 0.80
CA SER A 99 -2.61 7.05 1.98
C SER A 99 -3.31 6.74 3.30
N VAL A 100 -2.53 6.39 4.32
CA VAL A 100 -3.03 6.19 5.67
C VAL A 100 -2.95 7.50 6.46
N THR A 101 -4.06 8.24 6.49
CA THR A 101 -4.15 9.62 7.02
C THR A 101 -4.75 9.70 8.42
N THR A 102 -5.19 8.57 8.99
CA THR A 102 -5.87 8.53 10.29
C THR A 102 -5.03 7.78 11.31
N LYS A 103 -4.91 8.32 12.52
CA LYS A 103 -4.30 7.62 13.66
C LYS A 103 -5.33 6.74 14.34
N PHE A 104 -5.01 5.47 14.52
CA PHE A 104 -5.89 4.48 15.16
C PHE A 104 -5.22 3.88 16.39
N LYS A 105 -6.05 3.41 17.33
CA LYS A 105 -5.58 2.71 18.54
C LYS A 105 -5.89 1.22 18.42
N LYS A 106 -4.82 0.40 18.41
CA LYS A 106 -4.79 -1.01 18.86
C LYS A 106 -5.67 -2.02 18.11
N ILE A 107 -6.12 -1.73 16.89
CA ILE A 107 -6.64 -2.74 15.97
C ILE A 107 -5.51 -3.10 15.01
N LYS A 108 -5.21 -4.39 14.84
CA LYS A 108 -4.23 -4.85 13.86
C LYS A 108 -4.83 -4.69 12.46
N PHE A 109 -4.32 -3.70 11.74
CA PHE A 109 -4.58 -3.52 10.31
C PHE A 109 -3.42 -4.13 9.55
N ILE A 110 -3.71 -5.03 8.63
CA ILE A 110 -2.72 -5.78 7.85
C ILE A 110 -2.97 -5.65 6.35
#